data_AF-A0A258DX11-F1
#
_entry.id   AF-A0A258DX11-F1
#
_cell.length_a   1.000
_cell.length_b   1.000
_cell.length_c   1.000
_cell.angle_alpha   90.00
_cell.angle_beta   90.00
_cell.angle_gamma   90.00
#
_symmetry.space_group_name_H-M   'P 1'
#
loop_
_entity.id
_entity.type
_entity.pdbx_description
1 polymer ?
#
loop_
_entity_poly.entity_id
_entity_poly.type
_entity_poly.pdbx_seq_one_letter_code
_entity_poly.pdbx_strand_id
1 'polypeptide(L)'
;MLDYWGLAFKQAAAELDEYVEEHRRSMPQGRKYRVAVCGPHRAAAAELGPRYETTYDTVGADFALMLDEFYCAKIAAPVIVKIERDEVVYARVYDVRGRSFPSVFAAGQ
;
A
#
# COMPACT_ATOMS: atom_id res chain seq x y z
N MET A 1 16.22 -1.58 13.77
CA MET A 1 16.42 -2.68 12.81
C MET A 1 15.27 -2.58 11.83
N LEU A 2 15.51 -2.15 10.58
CA LEU A 2 14.52 -2.34 9.53
C LEU A 2 14.55 -3.84 9.25
N ASP A 3 13.50 -4.54 9.64
CA ASP A 3 13.24 -5.89 9.15
C ASP A 3 13.19 -5.87 7.61
N TYR A 4 13.32 -7.04 7.00
CA TYR A 4 13.26 -7.23 5.54
C TYR A 4 12.06 -6.48 4.91
N TRP A 5 10.97 -6.33 5.67
CA TRP A 5 9.72 -5.66 5.29
C TRP A 5 9.74 -4.14 5.53
N GLY A 6 10.36 -3.66 6.62
CA GLY A 6 10.47 -2.23 6.92
C GLY A 6 11.17 -1.43 5.83
N LEU A 7 12.21 -1.97 5.20
CA LEU A 7 12.85 -1.30 4.06
C LEU A 7 11.91 -1.23 2.85
N ALA A 8 11.14 -2.28 2.57
CA ALA A 8 10.18 -2.27 1.47
C ALA A 8 9.06 -1.25 1.71
N PHE A 9 8.56 -1.13 2.95
CA PHE A 9 7.59 -0.09 3.31
C PHE A 9 8.15 1.31 3.16
N LYS A 10 9.40 1.55 3.59
CA LYS A 10 10.06 2.84 3.44
C LYS A 10 10.15 3.28 1.98
N GLN A 11 10.61 2.39 1.10
CA GLN A 11 10.70 2.67 -0.33
C GLN A 11 9.32 2.88 -0.94
N ALA A 12 8.35 2.01 -0.61
CA ALA A 12 6.99 2.11 -1.13
C ALA A 12 6.30 3.41 -0.68
N ALA A 13 6.52 3.86 0.55
CA ALA A 13 6.00 5.12 1.07
C ALA A 13 6.59 6.34 0.33
N ALA A 14 7.91 6.34 0.09
CA ALA A 14 8.57 7.41 -0.65
C ALA A 14 8.06 7.53 -2.09
N GLU A 15 7.98 6.41 -2.83
CA GLU A 15 7.46 6.41 -4.20
C GLU A 15 5.95 6.73 -4.25
N LEU A 16 5.19 6.33 -3.23
CA LEU A 16 3.77 6.70 -3.12
C LEU A 16 3.59 8.21 -2.90
N ASP A 17 4.44 8.84 -2.09
CA ASP A 17 4.41 10.30 -1.92
C ASP A 17 4.71 11.03 -3.23
N GLU A 18 5.70 10.57 -3.99
CA GLU A 18 5.99 11.12 -5.33
C GLU A 18 4.76 10.99 -6.25
N TYR A 19 4.16 9.80 -6.32
CA TYR A 19 2.96 9.57 -7.10
C TYR A 19 1.80 10.50 -6.69
N VAL A 20 1.57 10.67 -5.39
CA VAL A 20 0.52 11.55 -4.85
C VAL A 20 0.76 13.01 -5.21
N GLU A 21 2.00 13.50 -5.14
CA GLU A 21 2.33 14.87 -5.51
C GLU A 21 2.14 15.12 -7.01
N GLU A 22 2.61 14.20 -7.86
CA GLU A 22 2.41 14.27 -9.32
C GLU A 22 0.92 14.29 -9.70
N HIS A 23 0.10 13.52 -8.97
CA HIS A 23 -1.32 13.36 -9.27
C HIS A 23 -2.24 14.20 -8.38
N ARG A 24 -1.71 15.19 -7.62
CA ARG A 24 -2.45 15.86 -6.53
C ARG A 24 -3.81 16.43 -6.93
N ARG A 25 -3.97 16.87 -8.18
CA ARG A 25 -5.23 17.44 -8.70
C ARG A 25 -6.36 16.43 -8.76
N SER A 26 -6.03 15.15 -8.92
CA SER A 26 -6.97 14.03 -8.96
C SER A 26 -7.15 13.36 -7.60
N MET A 27 -6.37 13.75 -6.59
CA MET A 27 -6.37 13.11 -5.29
C MET A 27 -7.46 13.67 -4.37
N PRO A 28 -8.05 12.84 -3.48
CA PRO A 28 -8.91 13.33 -2.41
C PRO A 28 -8.25 14.44 -1.59
N GLN A 29 -8.97 15.52 -1.33
CA GLN A 29 -8.46 16.68 -0.59
C GLN A 29 -9.09 16.76 0.81
N GLY A 30 -8.38 17.37 1.76
CA GLY A 30 -8.91 17.69 3.09
C GLY A 30 -9.05 16.51 4.05
N ARG A 31 -8.50 15.34 3.72
CA ARG A 31 -8.43 14.16 4.60
C ARG A 31 -7.14 13.39 4.38
N LYS A 32 -6.82 12.48 5.31
CA LYS A 32 -5.75 11.49 5.11
C LYS A 32 -6.13 10.51 4.01
N TYR A 33 -5.12 9.99 3.30
CA TYR A 33 -5.33 8.87 2.37
C TYR A 33 -5.45 7.57 3.15
N ARG A 34 -6.47 6.78 2.85
CA ARG A 34 -6.69 5.47 3.49
C ARG A 34 -5.90 4.42 2.72
N VAL A 35 -5.03 3.70 3.39
CA VAL A 35 -4.17 2.68 2.80
C VAL A 35 -4.55 1.32 3.39
N ALA A 36 -5.13 0.44 2.57
CA ALA A 36 -5.35 -0.95 2.95
C ALA A 36 -3.99 -1.68 2.96
N VAL A 37 -3.60 -2.27 4.08
CA VAL A 37 -2.26 -2.87 4.23
C VAL A 37 -2.34 -4.38 4.37
N CYS A 38 -1.63 -5.12 3.52
CA CYS A 38 -1.23 -6.49 3.81
C CYS A 38 0.21 -6.51 4.32
N GLY A 39 0.37 -6.76 5.63
CA GLY A 39 1.65 -6.76 6.34
C GLY A 39 1.53 -6.12 7.74
N PRO A 40 2.65 -5.95 8.48
CA PRO A 40 2.66 -5.39 9.81
C PRO A 40 2.24 -3.92 9.82
N HIS A 41 1.00 -3.70 10.23
CA HIS A 41 0.32 -2.41 10.14
C HIS A 41 1.07 -1.25 10.79
N ARG A 42 1.64 -1.49 11.98
CA ARG A 42 2.42 -0.47 12.72
C ARG A 42 3.71 -0.08 11.99
N ALA A 43 4.36 -1.03 11.31
CA ALA A 43 5.55 -0.75 10.53
C ALA A 43 5.19 0.07 9.29
N ALA A 44 4.15 -0.33 8.55
CA ALA A 44 3.65 0.43 7.41
C ALA A 44 3.25 1.85 7.79
N ALA A 45 2.53 2.03 8.91
CA ALA A 45 2.12 3.35 9.39
C ALA A 45 3.31 4.26 9.78
N ALA A 46 4.36 3.68 10.37
CA ALA A 46 5.57 4.42 10.73
C ALA A 46 6.29 4.97 9.50
N GLU A 47 6.34 4.20 8.41
CA GLU A 47 7.01 4.61 7.17
C GLU A 47 6.14 5.53 6.29
N LEU A 48 4.82 5.27 6.19
CA LEU A 48 3.90 6.12 5.42
C LEU A 48 3.77 7.53 6.02
N GLY A 49 3.82 7.66 7.35
CA GLY A 49 3.73 8.95 8.02
C GLY A 49 2.31 9.55 8.07
N PRO A 50 2.18 10.81 8.52
CA PRO A 50 0.90 11.36 9.01
C PRO A 50 -0.14 11.68 7.93
N ARG A 51 0.27 11.74 6.66
CA ARG A 51 -0.62 11.98 5.50
C ARG A 51 -1.52 10.78 5.20
N TYR A 52 -1.12 9.60 5.66
CA TYR A 52 -1.82 8.34 5.42
C TYR A 52 -2.42 7.80 6.71
N GLU A 53 -3.46 7.00 6.56
CA GLU A 53 -4.08 6.20 7.60
C GLU A 53 -4.11 4.75 7.12
N THR A 54 -3.44 3.86 7.84
CA THR A 54 -3.46 2.43 7.51
C THR A 54 -4.76 1.80 7.98
N THR A 55 -5.28 0.83 7.23
CA THR A 55 -6.46 0.04 7.58
C THR A 55 -6.35 -1.38 7.03
N TYR A 56 -7.15 -2.33 7.54
CA TYR A 56 -7.38 -3.62 6.86
C TYR A 56 -8.63 -3.57 5.97
N ASP A 57 -9.48 -2.57 6.18
CA ASP A 57 -10.69 -2.36 5.41
C ASP A 57 -10.35 -1.92 3.99
N THR A 58 -10.79 -2.72 3.04
CA THR A 58 -10.62 -2.47 1.61
C THR A 58 -11.66 -1.47 1.09
N VAL A 59 -12.78 -1.30 1.81
CA VAL A 59 -13.85 -0.40 1.44
C VAL A 59 -13.43 1.04 1.73
N GLY A 60 -13.48 1.87 0.69
CA GLY A 60 -13.09 3.28 0.79
C GLY A 60 -11.58 3.50 0.99
N ALA A 61 -10.75 2.48 0.76
CA ALA A 61 -9.31 2.66 0.65
C ALA A 61 -8.99 3.44 -0.65
N ASP A 62 -7.99 4.32 -0.57
CA ASP A 62 -7.44 5.00 -1.73
C ASP A 62 -6.33 4.16 -2.37
N PHE A 63 -5.48 3.60 -1.52
CA PHE A 63 -4.36 2.75 -1.94
C PHE A 63 -4.39 1.41 -1.22
N ALA A 64 -3.75 0.41 -1.82
CA ALA A 64 -3.42 -0.81 -1.13
C ALA A 64 -1.89 -1.00 -1.12
N LEU A 65 -1.27 -1.07 0.06
CA LEU A 65 0.15 -1.36 0.24
C LEU A 65 0.27 -2.84 0.67
N MET A 66 0.75 -3.67 -0.23
CA MET A 66 0.75 -5.12 -0.07
C MET A 66 2.17 -5.62 -0.14
N LEU A 67 2.65 -6.32 0.89
CA LEU A 67 3.82 -7.17 0.75
C LEU A 67 3.53 -8.26 -0.29
N ASP A 68 4.54 -8.70 -1.03
CA ASP A 68 4.39 -9.79 -2.02
C ASP A 68 4.50 -11.18 -1.38
N GLU A 69 3.86 -11.34 -0.22
CA GLU A 69 3.88 -12.60 0.53
C GLU A 69 2.67 -13.47 0.21
N PHE A 70 2.81 -14.77 0.43
CA PHE A 70 1.82 -15.78 0.06
C PHE A 70 0.45 -15.57 0.73
N TYR A 71 0.42 -14.89 1.88
CA TYR A 71 -0.81 -14.61 2.63
C TYR A 71 -1.53 -13.35 2.15
N CYS A 72 -0.92 -12.55 1.27
CA CYS A 72 -1.51 -11.36 0.71
C CYS A 72 -2.41 -11.68 -0.49
N ALA A 73 -3.53 -10.98 -0.59
CA ALA A 73 -4.45 -11.14 -1.71
C ALA A 73 -3.81 -10.69 -3.03
N LYS A 74 -4.13 -11.39 -4.12
CA LYS A 74 -3.89 -10.89 -5.47
C LYS A 74 -5.04 -9.97 -5.86
N ILE A 75 -4.75 -8.70 -6.08
CA ILE A 75 -5.77 -7.69 -6.39
C ILE A 75 -5.65 -7.23 -7.85
N ALA A 76 -6.80 -7.11 -8.53
CA ALA A 76 -6.89 -6.64 -9.90
C ALA A 76 -7.04 -5.10 -9.93
N ALA A 77 -5.94 -4.41 -9.62
CA ALA A 77 -5.85 -2.95 -9.62
C ALA A 77 -4.54 -2.48 -10.27
N PRO A 78 -4.48 -1.24 -10.80
CA PRO A 78 -3.23 -0.68 -11.30
C PRO A 78 -2.16 -0.64 -10.21
N VAL A 79 -0.99 -1.21 -10.51
CA VAL A 79 0.21 -1.09 -9.67
C VAL A 79 0.85 0.26 -9.98
N ILE A 80 0.93 1.13 -8.97
CA ILE A 80 1.53 2.46 -9.09
C ILE A 80 2.96 2.50 -8.54
N VAL A 81 3.30 1.56 -7.65
CA VAL A 81 4.64 1.39 -7.07
C VAL A 81 4.96 -0.09 -6.99
N LYS A 82 6.18 -0.48 -7.37
CA LYS A 82 6.68 -1.86 -7.29
C LYS A 82 8.10 -1.87 -6.74
N ILE A 83 8.25 -2.35 -5.50
CA ILE A 83 9.56 -2.49 -4.87
C ILE A 83 10.14 -3.83 -5.25
N GLU A 84 11.13 -3.81 -6.14
CA GLU A 84 11.80 -5.00 -6.66
C GLU A 84 13.31 -4.91 -6.40
N ARG A 85 13.90 -6.01 -5.93
CA ARG A 85 15.36 -6.14 -5.73
C ARG A 85 15.77 -7.53 -6.17
N ASP A 86 16.78 -7.61 -7.02
CA ASP A 86 17.29 -8.87 -7.58
C ASP A 86 16.15 -9.75 -8.15
N GLU A 87 15.27 -9.13 -8.95
CA GLU A 87 14.10 -9.77 -9.60
C GLU A 87 13.02 -10.31 -8.64
N VAL A 88 13.17 -10.09 -7.33
CA VAL A 88 12.17 -10.42 -6.32
C VAL A 88 11.35 -9.18 -6.00
N VAL A 89 10.02 -9.30 -6.07
CA VAL A 89 9.13 -8.22 -5.64
C VAL A 89 8.86 -8.37 -4.14
N TYR A 90 8.95 -7.27 -3.42
CA TYR A 90 8.82 -7.22 -1.96
C TYR A 90 7.53 -6.57 -1.53
N ALA A 91 7.13 -5.52 -2.24
CA ALA A 91 5.92 -4.78 -1.99
C ALA A 91 5.38 -4.18 -3.28
N ARG A 92 4.06 -4.04 -3.35
CA ARG A 92 3.37 -3.28 -4.38
C ARG A 92 2.43 -2.28 -3.72
N VAL A 93 2.33 -1.09 -4.31
CA VAL A 93 1.22 -0.17 -4.02
C VAL A 93 0.30 -0.14 -5.21
N TYR A 94 -0.99 -0.26 -4.93
CA TYR A 94 -2.06 -0.22 -5.93
C TYR A 94 -2.92 1.00 -5.72
N ASP A 95 -3.36 1.62 -6.82
CA ASP A 95 -4.46 2.58 -6.79
C ASP A 95 -5.79 1.81 -6.82
N VAL A 96 -6.50 1.82 -5.70
CA VAL A 96 -7.76 1.08 -5.52
C VAL A 96 -8.95 2.02 -5.44
N ARG A 97 -8.78 3.31 -5.73
CA ARG A 97 -9.88 4.29 -5.76
C ARG A 97 -10.96 3.84 -6.76
N GLY A 98 -12.20 3.83 -6.30
CA GLY A 98 -13.35 3.38 -7.11
C GLY A 98 -13.39 1.88 -7.38
N ARG A 99 -12.54 1.09 -6.71
CA ARG A 99 -12.51 -0.38 -6.80
C ARG A 99 -12.84 -0.98 -5.43
N SER A 100 -13.42 -2.17 -5.44
CA SER A 100 -13.64 -2.97 -4.24
C SER A 100 -13.01 -4.34 -4.42
N PHE A 101 -12.45 -4.86 -3.33
CA PHE A 101 -11.93 -6.22 -3.25
C PHE A 101 -12.19 -6.76 -1.84
N PRO A 102 -12.40 -8.08 -1.63
CA PRO A 102 -12.96 -8.57 -0.37
C PRO A 102 -12.04 -8.44 0.85
N SER A 103 -10.73 -8.59 0.65
CA SER A 103 -9.74 -8.60 1.73
C SER A 103 -8.35 -8.31 1.18
N VAL A 104 -7.49 -7.74 2.02
CA VAL A 104 -6.04 -7.66 1.77
C VAL A 104 -5.33 -9.01 1.94
N PHE A 105 -6.02 -10.00 2.51
CA PHE A 105 -5.50 -11.36 2.73
C PHE A 105 -6.07 -12.35 1.72
N ALA A 106 -5.26 -13.34 1.34
CA ALA A 106 -5.68 -14.42 0.47
C ALA A 106 -6.84 -15.22 1.09
N ALA A 107 -7.76 -15.72 0.25
CA ALA A 107 -8.89 -16.51 0.72
C ALA A 107 -8.40 -17.82 1.37
N GLY A 108 -8.86 -18.11 2.60
CA GLY A 108 -8.49 -19.31 3.36
C GLY A 108 -7.55 -19.09 4.55
N GLN A 109 -7.40 -17.85 5.01
CA GLN A 109 -6.76 -17.49 6.29
C GLN A 109 -7.76 -16.80 7.22
#